data_AF-A0A967WU59-F1
#
_entry.id   AF-A0A967WU59-F1
#
_cell.length_a   1.000
_cell.length_b   1.000
_cell.length_c   1.000
_cell.angle_alpha   90.00
_cell.angle_beta   90.00
_cell.angle_gamma   90.00
#
_symmetry.space_group_name_H-M   'P 1'
#
loop_
_entity.id
_entity.type
_entity.pdbx_description
1 polymer ?
#
loop_
_entity_poly.entity_id
_entity_poly.type
_entity_poly.pdbx_seq_one_letter_code
_entity_poly.pdbx_strand_id
1 'polypeptide(L)'
;MTREKNPDHIAFGSDEHAAILGLKKAGKDDDPVLDDWALVDITAWGPEAMADDKAYLREILRQKVSNLTSEPPKMQSDDPLEPHYAPPMLIPPGGEEPATGIVT
;
A
#
# COMPACT_ATOMS: atom_id res chain seq x y z
N MET A 1 -1.21 30.35 7.08
CA MET A 1 -1.55 28.99 7.56
C MET A 1 -0.61 28.03 6.85
N THR A 2 0.48 27.65 7.51
CA THR A 2 1.45 26.69 7.00
C THR A 2 0.79 25.32 7.03
N ARG A 3 0.46 24.77 5.85
CA ARG A 3 0.11 23.35 5.69
C ARG A 3 1.23 22.55 6.34
N GLU A 4 0.96 21.97 7.50
CA GLU A 4 1.84 20.98 8.11
C GLU A 4 2.02 19.89 7.06
N LYS A 5 3.23 19.78 6.51
CA LYS A 5 3.63 18.60 5.75
C LYS A 5 3.53 17.46 6.73
N ASN A 6 2.48 16.64 6.64
CA ASN A 6 2.42 15.35 7.31
C ASN A 6 3.75 14.65 7.00
N PRO A 7 4.63 14.47 8.00
CA PRO A 7 6.00 14.01 7.76
C PRO A 7 6.05 12.59 7.17
N ASP A 8 4.91 11.87 7.19
CA ASP A 8 4.78 10.48 6.75
C ASP A 8 3.97 10.33 5.45
N HIS A 9 3.71 11.41 4.71
CA HIS A 9 3.00 11.29 3.42
C HIS A 9 3.93 10.74 2.34
N ILE A 10 3.73 9.48 1.99
CA ILE A 10 4.41 8.83 0.86
C ILE A 10 3.55 9.02 -0.38
N ALA A 11 4.11 9.69 -1.39
CA ALA A 11 3.41 9.94 -2.63
C ALA A 11 3.16 8.63 -3.37
N PHE A 12 1.93 8.44 -3.85
CA PHE A 12 1.57 7.25 -4.61
C PHE A 12 2.39 7.18 -5.91
N GLY A 13 3.00 6.02 -6.17
CA GLY A 13 3.85 5.79 -7.35
C GLY A 13 5.29 6.29 -7.21
N SER A 14 5.67 6.86 -6.06
CA SER A 14 7.05 7.24 -5.76
C SER A 14 7.96 6.03 -5.54
N ASP A 15 9.27 6.26 -5.56
CA ASP A 15 10.27 5.24 -5.22
C ASP A 15 10.09 4.73 -3.76
N GLU A 16 9.65 5.59 -2.83
CA GLU A 16 9.30 5.17 -1.47
C GLU A 16 8.05 4.28 -1.42
N HIS A 17 7.04 4.55 -2.26
CA HIS A 17 5.88 3.67 -2.39
C HIS A 17 6.30 2.29 -2.96
N ALA A 18 7.18 2.29 -3.97
CA ALA A 18 7.73 1.06 -4.53
C ALA A 18 8.51 0.25 -3.47
N ALA A 19 9.31 0.91 -2.63
CA ALA A 19 10.05 0.27 -1.56
C ALA A 19 9.12 -0.40 -0.52
N ILE A 20 8.00 0.23 -0.15
CA ILE A 20 6.98 -0.39 0.72
C ILE A 20 6.39 -1.64 0.08
N LEU A 21 6.16 -1.60 -1.23
CA LEU A 21 5.66 -2.75 -1.98
C LEU A 21 6.75 -3.82 -2.20
N GLY A 22 7.97 -3.64 -1.70
CA GLY A 22 9.08 -4.57 -1.88
C GLY A 22 9.61 -4.61 -3.30
N LEU A 23 9.50 -3.48 -4.02
CA LEU A 23 10.02 -3.27 -5.36
C LEU A 23 11.26 -2.37 -5.34
N LYS A 24 12.17 -2.62 -6.28
CA LYS A 24 13.32 -1.77 -6.58
C LYS A 24 13.44 -1.58 -8.09
N LYS A 25 14.17 -0.54 -8.51
CA LYS A 25 14.57 -0.40 -9.92
C LYS A 25 15.42 -1.60 -10.34
N ALA A 26 15.10 -2.17 -11.48
CA ALA A 26 15.76 -3.36 -11.99
C ALA A 26 17.23 -3.07 -12.34
N GLY A 27 18.12 -3.91 -11.83
CA GLY A 27 19.53 -3.98 -12.20
C GLY A 27 19.78 -4.99 -13.34
N LYS A 28 21.04 -5.07 -13.78
CA LYS A 28 21.45 -6.00 -14.85
C LYS A 28 21.37 -7.48 -14.46
N ASP A 29 21.43 -7.76 -13.16
CA ASP A 29 21.45 -9.12 -12.60
C ASP A 29 20.10 -9.54 -11.99
N ASP A 30 19.08 -8.68 -12.10
CA ASP A 30 17.75 -8.96 -11.56
C ASP A 30 16.93 -9.80 -12.55
N ASP A 31 16.26 -10.83 -12.05
CA ASP A 31 15.33 -11.65 -12.81
C ASP A 31 14.35 -12.37 -11.86
N PRO A 32 13.03 -12.13 -11.93
CA PRO A 32 12.30 -11.46 -13.03
C PRO A 32 12.26 -9.92 -12.97
N VAL A 33 12.12 -9.30 -14.15
CA VAL A 33 11.97 -7.85 -14.35
C VAL A 33 10.66 -7.54 -15.08
N LEU A 34 9.98 -6.47 -14.68
CA LEU A 34 8.76 -5.95 -15.30
C LEU A 34 8.72 -4.43 -15.19
N ASP A 35 8.55 -3.73 -16.31
CA ASP A 35 8.42 -2.25 -16.36
C ASP A 35 9.54 -1.50 -15.59
N ASP A 36 10.79 -1.92 -15.77
CA ASP A 36 11.98 -1.41 -15.06
C ASP A 36 11.98 -1.64 -13.53
N TRP A 37 11.11 -2.52 -13.02
CA TRP A 37 11.04 -2.93 -11.62
C TRP A 37 11.40 -4.40 -11.41
N ALA A 38 11.97 -4.68 -10.26
CA ALA A 38 12.28 -6.01 -9.75
C ALA A 38 11.89 -6.12 -8.28
N LEU A 39 11.78 -7.36 -7.77
CA LEU A 39 11.58 -7.60 -6.35
C LEU A 39 12.87 -7.26 -5.57
N VAL A 40 12.74 -6.59 -4.41
CA VAL A 40 13.88 -6.27 -3.53
C VAL A 40 14.58 -7.54 -3.05
N ASP A 41 13.81 -8.54 -2.66
CA ASP A 41 14.30 -9.82 -2.20
C ASP A 41 13.40 -10.95 -2.73
N ILE A 42 13.97 -11.76 -3.62
CA ILE A 42 13.32 -12.96 -4.17
C ILE A 42 13.39 -14.15 -3.21
N THR A 43 14.35 -14.16 -2.28
CA THR A 43 14.57 -15.26 -1.34
C THR A 43 13.53 -15.30 -0.22
N ALA A 44 12.91 -14.15 0.07
CA ALA A 44 11.80 -14.03 1.01
C ALA A 44 10.58 -14.92 0.67
N TRP A 45 10.47 -15.37 -0.60
CA TRP A 45 9.36 -16.16 -1.10
C TRP A 45 9.64 -17.67 -1.12
N GLY A 46 10.81 -18.07 -0.62
CA GLY A 46 11.22 -19.47 -0.51
C GLY A 46 11.80 -20.07 -1.80
N PRO A 47 12.49 -21.21 -1.70
CA PRO A 47 13.17 -21.84 -2.82
C PRO A 47 12.20 -22.36 -3.91
N GLU A 48 10.97 -22.70 -3.53
CA GLU A 48 9.93 -23.15 -4.46
C GLU A 48 9.54 -22.05 -5.47
N ALA A 49 9.50 -20.79 -5.02
CA ALA A 49 9.27 -19.63 -5.88
C ALA A 49 10.44 -19.35 -6.84
N MET A 50 11.66 -19.73 -6.43
CA MET A 50 12.90 -19.53 -7.19
C MET A 50 13.26 -20.71 -8.11
N ALA A 51 12.40 -21.73 -8.18
CA ALA A 51 12.59 -22.87 -9.09
C ALA A 51 12.59 -22.45 -10.57
N ASP A 52 12.95 -23.38 -11.46
CA ASP A 52 13.19 -23.12 -12.90
C ASP A 52 12.06 -22.36 -13.63
N ASP A 53 10.83 -22.44 -13.11
CA ASP A 53 9.68 -21.70 -13.62
C ASP A 53 9.34 -20.52 -12.69
N LYS A 54 10.05 -19.40 -12.87
CA LYS A 54 9.86 -18.13 -12.15
C LYS A 54 8.48 -17.48 -12.38
N ALA A 55 7.50 -18.19 -12.94
CA ALA A 55 6.14 -17.73 -13.16
C ALA A 55 5.49 -17.18 -11.89
N TYR A 56 5.74 -17.82 -10.73
CA TYR A 56 5.23 -17.33 -9.45
C TYR A 56 5.79 -15.95 -9.09
N LEU A 57 7.13 -15.79 -9.10
CA LEU A 57 7.77 -14.49 -8.84
C LEU A 57 7.33 -13.43 -9.84
N ARG A 58 7.10 -13.81 -11.09
CA ARG A 58 6.61 -12.92 -12.14
C ARG A 58 5.19 -12.43 -11.87
N GLU A 59 4.29 -13.30 -11.41
CA GLU A 59 2.93 -12.88 -11.04
C GLU A 59 2.93 -11.99 -9.80
N ILE A 60 3.78 -12.29 -8.80
CA ILE A 60 3.97 -11.40 -7.64
C ILE A 60 4.48 -10.03 -8.07
N LEU A 61 5.47 -9.99 -8.97
CA LEU A 61 5.99 -8.75 -9.52
C LEU A 61 4.90 -7.98 -10.28
N ARG A 62 4.10 -8.67 -11.11
CA ARG A 62 2.98 -8.07 -11.85
C ARG A 62 1.95 -7.43 -10.92
N GLN A 63 1.57 -8.12 -9.85
CA GLN A 63 0.61 -7.59 -8.87
C GLN A 63 1.15 -6.36 -8.15
N LYS A 64 2.42 -6.39 -7.72
CA LYS A 64 3.05 -5.26 -7.03
C LYS A 64 3.23 -4.05 -7.94
N VAL A 65 3.67 -4.25 -9.19
CA VAL A 65 3.77 -3.16 -10.19
C VAL A 65 2.39 -2.60 -10.51
N SER A 66 1.37 -3.45 -10.64
CA SER A 66 -0.02 -2.99 -10.79
C SER A 66 -0.46 -2.17 -9.58
N ASN A 67 -0.14 -2.57 -8.35
CA ASN A 67 -0.47 -1.78 -7.16
C ASN A 67 0.30 -0.46 -7.08
N LEU A 68 1.48 -0.38 -7.69
CA LEU A 68 2.28 0.84 -7.79
C LEU A 68 1.68 1.83 -8.80
N THR A 69 1.01 1.34 -9.85
CA THR A 69 0.49 2.13 -10.96
C THR A 69 -1.04 2.32 -10.96
N SER A 70 -1.78 1.49 -10.23
CA SER A 70 -3.23 1.60 -10.07
C SER A 70 -3.60 2.96 -9.48
N GLU A 71 -4.65 3.62 -9.95
CA GLU A 71 -5.09 4.87 -9.32
C GLU A 71 -5.38 4.64 -7.83
N PRO A 72 -4.87 5.48 -6.90
CA PRO A 72 -5.25 5.37 -5.50
C PRO A 72 -6.77 5.52 -5.38
N PRO A 73 -7.41 4.77 -4.46
CA PRO A 73 -8.83 4.93 -4.22
C PRO A 73 -9.13 6.40 -3.94
N LYS A 74 -10.11 6.95 -4.66
CA LYS A 74 -10.52 8.35 -4.50
C LYS A 74 -10.86 8.56 -3.04
N MET A 75 -10.31 9.62 -2.45
CA MET A 75 -10.66 10.00 -1.08
C MET A 75 -12.18 10.14 -1.02
N GLN A 76 -12.78 9.50 -0.02
CA GLN A 76 -14.21 9.65 0.22
C GLN A 76 -14.48 11.13 0.44
N SER A 77 -15.43 11.66 -0.31
CA SER A 77 -15.83 13.05 -0.14
C SER A 77 -16.78 13.15 1.04
N ASP A 78 -16.61 14.19 1.86
CA ASP A 78 -17.60 14.56 2.88
C ASP A 78 -18.73 15.41 2.27
N ASP A 79 -18.63 15.79 0.98
CA ASP A 79 -19.66 16.55 0.28
C ASP A 79 -20.75 15.59 -0.27
N PRO A 80 -22.00 15.68 0.20
CA PRO A 80 -23.11 14.82 -0.23
C PRO A 80 -23.51 14.96 -1.70
N LEU A 81 -23.01 15.97 -2.41
CA LEU A 81 -23.28 16.19 -3.84
C LEU A 81 -22.21 15.58 -4.75
N GLU A 82 -21.10 15.08 -4.19
CA GLU A 82 -20.03 14.46 -4.98
C GLU A 82 -20.23 12.94 -5.13
N PRO A 83 -19.85 12.35 -6.28
CA PRO A 83 -20.06 10.93 -6.57
C PRO A 83 -19.30 9.94 -5.68
N HIS A 84 -18.38 10.42 -4.82
CA HIS A 84 -17.63 9.61 -3.85
C HIS A 84 -18.02 9.92 -2.40
N TYR A 85 -19.20 10.50 -2.19
CA TYR A 85 -19.74 10.72 -0.86
C TYR A 85 -19.96 9.40 -0.13
N ALA A 86 -19.34 9.25 1.02
CA ALA A 86 -19.65 8.19 1.95
C ALA A 86 -20.39 8.82 3.14
N PRO A 87 -21.66 8.44 3.41
CA PRO A 87 -22.35 8.96 4.58
C PRO A 87 -21.57 8.55 5.83
N PRO A 88 -21.43 9.43 6.84
CA PRO A 88 -20.78 9.09 8.09
C PRO A 88 -21.47 7.86 8.70
N MET A 89 -20.68 6.84 9.06
CA MET A 89 -21.22 5.68 9.77
C MET A 89 -21.81 6.16 11.09
N LEU A 90 -23.12 5.96 11.26
CA LEU A 90 -23.79 6.19 12.53
C LEU A 90 -23.24 5.18 13.54
N ILE A 91 -22.28 5.61 14.36
CA ILE A 91 -21.88 4.86 15.56
C ILE A 91 -23.12 4.86 16.47
N PRO A 92 -23.70 3.71 16.83
CA PRO A 92 -24.85 3.68 17.71
C PRO A 92 -24.48 4.34 19.04
N PRO A 93 -25.33 5.22 19.61
CA PRO A 93 -25.12 5.79 20.93
C PRO A 93 -25.29 4.70 21.98
N GLY A 94 -24.23 3.92 22.22
CA GLY A 94 -24.27 2.77 23.11
C GLY A 94 -22.91 2.11 23.37
N GLY A 95 -21.82 2.82 23.11
CA GLY A 95 -20.48 2.43 23.56
C GLY A 95 -20.06 3.31 24.72
N GLU A 96 -20.76 3.20 25.85
CA GLU A 96 -20.25 3.73 27.12
C GLU A 96 -18.84 3.19 27.34
N GLU A 97 -17.89 4.11 27.46
CA GLU A 97 -16.58 3.85 28.04
C GLU A 97 -16.79 3.09 29.37
N PRO A 98 -16.12 1.96 29.65
CA PRO A 98 -15.87 1.62 31.03
C PRO A 98 -14.92 2.70 31.55
N ALA A 99 -15.50 3.71 32.20
CA ALA A 99 -14.79 4.68 33.01
C ALA A 99 -13.84 3.89 33.93
N THR A 100 -12.56 3.87 33.57
CA THR A 100 -11.52 3.33 34.42
C THR A 100 -11.34 4.36 35.53
N GLY A 101 -12.20 4.27 36.53
CA GLY A 101 -12.08 4.99 37.77
C GLY A 101 -10.79 4.57 38.44
N ILE A 102 -9.76 5.39 38.28
CA ILE A 102 -8.62 5.41 39.19
C ILE A 102 -9.11 6.15 40.43
N VAL A 103 -9.42 5.41 41.49
CA VAL A 103 -9.51 5.96 42.84
C VAL A 103 -8.41 5.30 43.67
N THR A 104 -7.53 6.18 44.14
CA THR A 104 -6.43 5.97 45.09
C THR A 104 -6.92 5.43 46.43
#